data_AF-D3MU94-F1
#
_entry.id   AF-D3MU94-F1
#
_cell.length_a   1.000
_cell.length_b   1.000
_cell.length_c   1.000
_cell.angle_alpha   90.00
_cell.angle_beta   90.00
_cell.angle_gamma   90.00
#
_symmetry.space_group_name_H-M   'P 1'
#
loop_
_entity.id
_entity.type
_entity.pdbx_description
1 polymer ?
#
loop_
_entity_poly.entity_id
_entity_poly.type
_entity_poly.pdbx_seq_one_letter_code
_entity_poly.pdbx_strand_id
1 'polypeptide(L)' 'MAAIEKTSLKLRLENGVDKNNKKKYATVVVNRINPQVGVEDLQAIGRAVAGLQTLNLVDMSRVETKAI' A
#
# COMPACT_ATOMS: atom_id res chain seq x y z
N MET A 1 14.69 -20.88 -2.95
CA MET A 1 13.94 -19.61 -2.96
C MET A 1 13.56 -19.30 -1.52
N ALA A 2 13.87 -18.12 -0.99
CA ALA A 2 13.46 -17.76 0.37
C ALA A 2 11.92 -17.67 0.44
N ALA A 3 11.30 -18.33 1.41
CA ALA A 3 9.85 -18.26 1.60
C ALA A 3 9.47 -16.84 2.06
N ILE A 4 8.49 -16.24 1.38
CA ILE A 4 7.88 -14.99 1.82
C ILE A 4 7.02 -15.33 3.04
N GLU A 5 7.35 -14.79 4.19
CA GLU A 5 6.63 -15.03 5.43
C GLU A 5 5.38 -14.14 5.51
N LYS A 6 5.51 -12.88 5.05
CA LYS A 6 4.44 -11.88 5.15
C LYS A 6 4.43 -11.01 3.91
N THR A 7 3.23 -10.77 3.38
CA THR A 7 2.97 -9.75 2.37
C THR A 7 2.18 -8.61 3.00
N SER A 8 2.57 -7.38 2.69
CA SER A 8 1.85 -6.16 3.05
C SER A 8 1.64 -5.29 1.83
N LEU A 9 0.61 -4.48 1.85
CA LEU A 9 0.33 -3.47 0.84
C LEU A 9 0.43 -2.08 1.46
N LYS A 10 1.24 -1.22 0.85
CA LYS A 10 1.41 0.17 1.26
C LYS A 10 0.78 1.07 0.21
N LEU A 11 -0.14 1.91 0.64
CA LEU A 11 -0.82 2.91 -0.17
C LEU A 11 -0.34 4.29 0.28
N ARG A 12 -0.01 5.15 -0.68
CA ARG A 12 0.31 6.56 -0.45
C ARG A 12 -0.79 7.41 -1.07
N LEU A 13 -1.40 8.25 -0.26
CA LEU A 13 -2.51 9.11 -0.64
C LEU A 13 -2.06 10.56 -0.55
N GLU A 14 -2.43 11.41 -1.50
CA GLU A 14 -2.15 12.84 -1.44
C GLU A 14 -3.03 13.51 -0.37
N ASN A 15 -2.41 14.17 0.60
CA ASN A 15 -3.08 14.79 1.74
C ASN A 15 -2.79 16.29 1.81
N GLY A 16 -3.02 16.97 0.67
CA GLY A 16 -2.81 18.41 0.53
C GLY A 16 -1.34 18.84 0.47
N VAL A 17 -1.08 20.08 0.88
CA VAL A 17 0.25 20.70 0.87
C VAL A 17 0.67 21.18 2.27
N ASP A 18 1.98 21.26 2.51
CA ASP A 18 2.56 21.83 3.72
C ASP A 18 2.76 23.34 3.62
N LYS A 19 3.30 23.92 4.72
CA LYS A 19 3.56 25.36 4.83
C LYS A 19 4.62 25.88 3.83
N ASN A 20 5.38 24.98 3.21
CA ASN A 20 6.41 25.27 2.22
C ASN A 20 5.96 24.91 0.81
N ASN A 21 4.64 24.75 0.59
CA ASN A 21 4.03 24.34 -0.66
C ASN A 21 4.49 22.96 -1.18
N LYS A 22 4.95 22.07 -0.28
CA LYS A 22 5.30 20.69 -0.62
C LYS A 22 4.11 19.77 -0.40
N LYS A 23 3.90 18.83 -1.32
CA LYS A 23 2.84 17.81 -1.21
C LYS A 23 3.02 16.98 0.07
N LYS A 24 1.96 16.87 0.85
CA LYS A 24 1.86 15.95 1.98
C LYS A 24 1.23 14.65 1.53
N TYR A 25 1.60 13.56 2.20
CA TYR A 25 1.05 12.25 1.91
C TYR A 25 0.57 11.57 3.19
N ALA A 26 -0.62 10.98 3.12
CA ALA A 26 -1.07 9.99 4.08
C ALA A 26 -0.60 8.60 3.62
N THR A 27 -0.33 7.71 4.57
CA THR A 27 0.08 6.33 4.27
C THR A 27 -0.90 5.37 4.94
N VAL A 28 -1.43 4.43 4.15
CA VAL A 28 -2.24 3.32 4.65
C VAL A 28 -1.45 2.04 4.42
N VAL A 29 -1.41 1.17 5.44
CA VAL A 29 -0.70 -0.11 5.36
C VAL A 29 -1.67 -1.24 5.69
N VAL A 30 -1.86 -2.16 4.75
CA VAL A 30 -2.58 -3.41 4.95
C VAL A 30 -1.53 -4.50 5.21
N ASN A 31 -1.54 -5.07 6.40
CA ASN A 31 -0.52 -6.03 6.82
C ASN A 31 -1.05 -7.47 6.85
N ARG A 32 -0.12 -8.44 6.85
CA ARG A 32 -0.40 -9.88 7.01
C ARG A 32 -1.32 -10.44 5.93
N ILE A 33 -1.15 -9.98 4.70
CA ILE A 33 -1.80 -10.56 3.52
C ILE A 33 -1.13 -11.91 3.23
N ASN A 34 -1.95 -12.92 2.88
CA ASN A 34 -1.44 -14.23 2.47
C ASN A 34 -0.44 -14.04 1.31
N PRO A 35 0.81 -14.53 1.42
CA PRO A 35 1.82 -14.41 0.36
C PRO A 35 1.44 -15.03 -0.98
N GLN A 36 0.49 -15.96 -0.99
CA GLN A 36 -0.04 -16.60 -2.19
C GLN A 36 -0.97 -15.69 -3.01
N VAL A 37 -1.39 -14.55 -2.44
CA VAL A 37 -2.22 -13.58 -3.18
C VAL A 37 -1.43 -13.02 -4.36
N GLY A 38 -2.03 -13.12 -5.53
CA GLY A 38 -1.45 -12.67 -6.78
C GLY A 38 -1.26 -11.16 -6.83
N VAL A 39 -0.43 -10.69 -7.76
CA VAL A 39 -0.20 -9.25 -7.94
C VAL A 39 -1.50 -8.54 -8.35
N GLU A 40 -2.30 -9.14 -9.23
CA GLU A 40 -3.57 -8.56 -9.70
C GLU A 40 -4.58 -8.44 -8.55
N ASP A 41 -4.71 -9.47 -7.72
CA ASP A 41 -5.57 -9.45 -6.53
C ASP A 41 -5.11 -8.41 -5.51
N LEU A 42 -3.80 -8.27 -5.29
CA LEU A 42 -3.25 -7.22 -4.43
C LEU A 42 -3.55 -5.82 -4.97
N GLN A 43 -3.50 -5.63 -6.29
CA GLN A 43 -3.90 -4.36 -6.90
C GLN A 43 -5.38 -4.08 -6.71
N ALA A 44 -6.24 -5.10 -6.85
CA ALA A 44 -7.67 -4.97 -6.61
C ALA A 44 -7.96 -4.59 -5.14
N ILE A 45 -7.31 -5.27 -4.19
CA ILE A 45 -7.39 -4.95 -2.74
C ILE A 45 -6.94 -3.50 -2.50
N GLY A 46 -5.82 -3.09 -3.08
CA GLY A 46 -5.31 -1.73 -2.91
C GLY A 46 -6.22 -0.64 -3.46
N ARG A 47 -6.78 -0.86 -4.65
CA ARG A 47 -7.77 0.04 -5.25
C ARG A 47 -9.05 0.11 -4.43
N ALA A 48 -9.53 -1.02 -3.92
CA ALA A 48 -10.70 -1.06 -3.05
C ALA A 48 -10.46 -0.28 -1.76
N VAL A 49 -9.32 -0.52 -1.08
CA VAL A 49 -8.96 0.21 0.15
C VAL A 49 -8.76 1.69 -0.10
N ALA A 50 -8.13 2.06 -1.22
CA ALA A 50 -7.99 3.46 -1.62
C ALA A 50 -9.34 4.12 -1.92
N GLY A 51 -10.28 3.41 -2.55
CA GLY A 51 -11.63 3.90 -2.85
C GLY A 51 -12.49 4.13 -1.60
N LEU A 52 -12.15 3.54 -0.45
CA LEU A 52 -12.77 3.85 0.83
C LEU A 52 -12.28 5.19 1.43
N GLN A 53 -11.24 5.78 0.84
CA GLN A 53 -10.65 7.03 1.30
C GLN A 53 -11.17 8.19 0.43
N THR A 54 -11.23 9.38 1.00
CA THR A 54 -11.55 10.62 0.26
C THR A 54 -10.33 11.24 -0.43
N LEU A 55 -9.15 10.63 -0.27
CA LEU A 55 -7.87 11.14 -0.74
C LEU A 55 -7.42 10.43 -2.02
N ASN A 56 -6.76 11.16 -2.91
CA ASN A 56 -6.26 10.61 -4.17
C ASN A 56 -5.11 9.63 -3.93
N LEU A 57 -5.21 8.43 -4.51
CA LEU A 57 -4.12 7.47 -4.53
C LEU A 57 -2.98 7.94 -5.45
N VAL A 58 -1.78 8.02 -4.89
CA VAL A 58 -0.55 8.47 -5.59
C VAL A 58 0.36 7.29 -5.89
N ASP A 59 0.48 6.35 -4.95
CA ASP A 59 1.39 5.22 -5.07
C ASP A 59 0.83 4.00 -4.32
N MET A 60 1.15 2.81 -4.85
CA MET A 60 0.75 1.53 -4.30
C MET A 60 1.91 0.55 -4.46
N SER A 61 2.40 0.03 -3.33
CA SER A 61 3.57 -0.84 -3.28
C SER A 61 3.29 -2.12 -2.51
N ARG A 62 3.66 -3.27 -3.08
CA ARG A 62 3.74 -4.56 -2.39
C ARG A 62 5.04 -4.59 -1.58
N VAL A 63 4.94 -4.97 -0.31
CA VAL A 63 6.08 -5.12 0.59
C VAL A 63 6.11 -6.57 1.06
N GLU A 64 7.25 -7.22 0.87
CA GLU A 64 7.44 -8.62 1.27
C GLU A 64 8.48 -8.70 2.38
N THR A 65 8.16 -9.46 3.42
CA THR A 65 9.13 -9.83 4.45
C THR A 65 9.49 -11.30 4.26
N LYS A 66 10.79 -11.56 4.07
CA LYS A 66 11.34 -12.91 3.98
C LYS A 66 11.57 -13.45 5.39
N ALA A 67 11.31 -14.73 5.59
CA ALA A 67 11.80 -15.42 6.78
C ALA A 67 13.35 -15.37 6.75
N ILE A 68 13.95 -15.01 7.88
CA ILE A 68 15.41 -14.99 8.08
C ILE A 68 15.89 -16.43 8.29
#